data_AF-A0A662EI70-F1
#
_entry.id   AF-A0A662EI70-F1
#
_cell.length_a   1.000
_cell.length_b   1.000
_cell.length_c   1.000
_cell.angle_alpha   90.00
_cell.angle_beta   90.00
_cell.angle_gamma   90.00
#
_symmetry.space_group_name_H-M   'P 1'
#
loop_
_entity.id
_entity.type
_entity.pdbx_description
1 polymer ?
#
loop_
_entity_poly.entity_id
_entity_poly.type
_entity_poly.pdbx_seq_one_letter_code
_entity_poly.pdbx_strand_id
1 'polypeptide(L)' 'MRIVIEAESIGKVEAELSPERAPKTAEAITKALPFEGVARRWGEEVYFEIPVEAEAENPVEVVEAG' A
#
# COMPACT_ATOMS: atom_id res chain seq x y z
N MET A 1 -1.28 -11.85 -0.70
CA MET A 1 0.17 -11.87 -0.31
C MET A 1 0.38 -10.95 0.86
N ARG A 2 1.03 -11.39 1.94
CA ARG A 2 1.18 -10.60 3.17
C ARG A 2 2.42 -9.70 3.13
N ILE A 3 2.25 -8.47 3.59
CA ILE A 3 3.32 -7.48 3.81
C ILE A 3 3.19 -6.90 5.22
N VAL A 4 4.25 -6.26 5.69
CA VAL A 4 4.25 -5.54 6.96
C VAL A 4 4.61 -4.08 6.68
N ILE A 5 3.79 -3.18 7.21
CA ILE A 5 4.06 -1.74 7.22
C ILE A 5 4.53 -1.41 8.64
N GLU A 6 5.74 -0.87 8.76
CA GLU A 6 6.35 -0.53 10.04
C GLU A 6 6.61 0.97 10.12
N ALA A 7 6.17 1.61 11.20
CA ALA A 7 6.52 2.98 11.50
C ALA A 7 6.61 3.20 13.02
N GLU A 8 7.56 4.03 13.46
CA GLU A 8 7.85 4.25 14.89
C GLU A 8 6.61 4.66 15.71
N SER A 9 5.71 5.44 15.10
CA SER A 9 4.52 5.98 15.77
C SER A 9 3.38 4.99 15.96
N ILE A 10 3.31 3.93 15.15
CA ILE A 10 2.18 2.97 15.16
C ILE A 10 2.63 1.51 15.31
N GLY A 11 3.93 1.25 15.31
CA GLY A 11 4.50 -0.10 15.32
C GLY A 11 4.34 -0.80 13.97
N LYS A 12 3.99 -2.09 14.01
CA LYS A 12 3.85 -2.95 12.84
C LYS A 12 2.38 -3.20 12.55
N VAL A 13 2.00 -3.01 11.29
CA VAL A 13 0.67 -3.31 10.77
C VAL A 13 0.84 -4.37 9.68
N GLU A 14 0.13 -5.49 9.82
CA GLU A 14 0.05 -6.50 8.76
C GLU A 14 -0.96 -6.06 7.72
N ALA A 15 -0.63 -6.24 6.44
CA ALA A 15 -1.54 -5.99 5.34
C ALA A 15 -1.44 -7.11 4.30
N GLU A 16 -2.49 -7.26 3.50
CA GLU A 16 -2.54 -8.21 2.40
C GLU A 16 -2.73 -7.49 1.07
N LEU A 17 -1.79 -7.71 0.15
CA LEU A 17 -1.97 -7.38 -1.26
C LEU A 17 -2.87 -8.44 -1.91
N SER A 18 -3.76 -8.00 -2.80
CA SER A 18 -4.79 -8.80 -3.48
C SER A 18 -4.48 -8.93 -4.99
N PRO A 19 -3.64 -9.89 -5.41
CA PRO A 19 -3.34 -10.15 -6.82
C PRO A 19 -4.56 -10.50 -7.65
N GLU A 20 -5.62 -11.04 -7.04
CA GLU A 20 -6.89 -11.35 -7.70
C GLU A 20 -7.66 -10.10 -8.11
N ARG A 21 -7.49 -8.97 -7.40
CA ARG A 21 -8.14 -7.69 -7.74
C ARG A 21 -7.28 -6.79 -8.62
N ALA A 22 -5.97 -6.76 -8.35
CA ALA A 22 -5.03 -5.86 -9.02
C ALA A 22 -3.67 -6.58 -9.22
N PRO A 23 -3.59 -7.54 -10.16
CA PRO A 23 -2.40 -8.38 -10.33
C PRO A 23 -1.14 -7.58 -10.68
N LYS A 24 -1.24 -6.57 -11.56
CA LYS A 24 -0.07 -5.79 -11.99
C LYS A 24 0.44 -4.89 -10.87
N THR A 25 -0.48 -4.25 -10.16
CA THR A 25 -0.17 -3.35 -9.04
C THR A 25 0.44 -4.14 -7.88
N ALA A 26 -0.16 -5.29 -7.52
CA ALA A 26 0.38 -6.17 -6.49
C ALA A 26 1.79 -6.67 -6.85
N GLU A 27 2.01 -7.09 -8.10
CA GLU A 27 3.32 -7.55 -8.56
C GLU A 27 4.37 -6.42 -8.53
N ALA A 28 4.01 -5.20 -8.95
CA ALA A 28 4.92 -4.06 -8.95
C ALA A 28 5.36 -3.69 -7.53
N ILE A 29 4.42 -3.62 -6.57
CA ILE A 29 4.73 -3.40 -5.16
C ILE A 29 5.64 -4.53 -4.63
N THR A 30 5.29 -5.79 -4.93
CA THR A 30 6.08 -6.96 -4.49
C THR A 30 7.54 -6.87 -4.94
N LYS A 31 7.78 -6.48 -6.19
CA LYS A 31 9.14 -6.37 -6.76
C LYS A 31 9.94 -5.22 -6.19
N ALA A 32 9.28 -4.17 -5.71
CA ALA A 32 9.92 -3.01 -5.12
C ALA A 32 10.31 -3.22 -3.65
N LEU A 33 9.69 -4.18 -2.96
CA LEU A 33 9.97 -4.44 -1.54
C LEU A 33 11.40 -4.95 -1.32
N PRO A 34 12.05 -4.57 -0.19
CA PRO A 34 11.59 -3.59 0.80
C PRO A 34 11.90 -2.15 0.38
N PHE A 35 11.07 -1.19 0.82
CA PHE A 35 11.32 0.25 0.65
C PHE A 35 10.82 1.04 1.86
N GLU A 36 11.31 2.29 1.99
CA GLU A 36 10.94 3.24 3.04
C GLU A 36 10.38 4.52 2.42
N GLY A 37 9.54 5.24 3.17
CA GLY A 37 8.92 6.48 2.73
C GLY A 37 8.48 7.36 3.91
N VAL A 38 8.25 8.64 3.65
CA VAL A 38 7.78 9.58 4.67
C VAL A 38 6.26 9.53 4.75
N ALA A 39 5.74 9.03 5.87
CA ALA A 39 4.32 9.01 6.16
C ALA A 39 3.76 10.43 6.35
N ARG A 40 2.68 10.71 5.63
CA ARG A 40 1.89 11.94 5.70
C ARG A 40 0.47 11.58 6.12
N ARG A 41 -0.22 12.51 6.78
CA ARG A 41 -1.60 12.31 7.22
C ARG A 41 -2.54 13.23 6.46
N TRP A 42 -3.70 12.70 6.09
CA TRP A 42 -4.81 13.48 5.57
C TRP A 42 -6.09 13.01 6.24
N GLY A 43 -6.61 13.83 7.16
CA GLY A 43 -7.76 13.42 7.98
C GLY A 43 -7.41 12.19 8.83
N GLU A 44 -8.16 11.11 8.62
CA GLU A 44 -7.97 9.82 9.29
C GLU A 44 -7.09 8.84 8.49
N GLU A 45 -6.54 9.28 7.35
CA GLU A 45 -5.78 8.44 6.43
C GLU A 45 -4.28 8.72 6.50
N VAL A 46 -3.47 7.70 6.23
CA VAL A 46 -2.01 7.77 6.12
C VAL A 46 -1.59 7.47 4.69
N TYR A 47 -0.81 8.37 4.10
CA TYR A 47 -0.29 8.25 2.74
C TYR A 47 1.23 8.44 2.74
N PHE A 48 1.91 7.70 1.87
CA PHE A 48 3.34 7.86 1.64
C PHE A 48 3.67 7.52 0.20
N GLU A 49 4.73 8.14 -0.32
CA GLU A 49 5.22 7.84 -1.66
C GLU A 49 6.05 6.55 -1.62
N ILE A 50 5.92 5.75 -2.67
CA ILE A 50 6.63 4.49 -2.85
C ILE A 50 7.34 4.49 -4.20
N PRO A 51 8.42 3.70 -4.40
CA PRO A 51 9.16 3.66 -5.66
C PRO A 51 8.45 2.78 -6.72
N VAL A 52 7.14 2.96 -6.89
CA VAL A 52 6.31 2.21 -7.83
C VAL A 52 5.49 3.19 -8.66
N GLU A 53 5.62 3.10 -9.97
CA GLU A 53 4.73 3.77 -10.93
C GLU A 53 3.85 2.71 -11.58
N ALA A 54 2.53 2.89 -11.53
CA ALA A 54 1.55 1.99 -12.11
C ALA A 54 0.36 2.78 -12.65
N GLU A 55 -0.21 2.35 -13.78
CA GLU A 55 -1.49 2.88 -14.27
C GLU A 55 -2.64 2.37 -13.39
N ALA A 56 -3.78 3.08 -13.44
CA ALA A 56 -4.96 2.68 -12.69
C ALA A 56 -5.44 1.27 -13.07
N GLU A 57 -5.54 0.39 -12.08
CA GLU A 57 -6.00 -1.00 -12.23
C GLU A 57 -7.20 -1.23 -11.30
N ASN A 58 -8.38 -1.46 -11.88
CA ASN A 58 -9.64 -1.65 -11.15
C ASN A 58 -9.94 -0.54 -10.10
N PRO A 59 -9.90 0.75 -10.49
CA PRO A 59 -10.11 1.85 -9.56
C PRO A 59 -11.54 1.83 -8.99
N VAL A 60 -11.67 2.15 -7.71
CA VAL A 60 -12.96 2.32 -7.02
C VAL A 60 -13.01 3.69 -6.36
N GLU A 61 -14.17 4.33 -6.37
CA GLU A 61 -14.36 5.66 -5.77
C GLU A 61 -14.53 5.61 -4.25
N VAL A 62 -15.00 4.47 -3.72
CA VAL A 62 -15.28 4.28 -2.30
C VAL A 62 -14.66 2.96 -1.85
N VAL A 63 -13.96 3.00 -0.72
CA VAL A 63 -13.37 1.84 -0.06
C VAL A 63 -13.98 1.67 1.34
N GLU A 64 -14.02 0.43 1.82
CA GLU A 64 -14.36 0.15 3.22
C GLU A 64 -13.09 0.26 4.07
N ALA A 65 -13.24 0.67 5.33
CA ALA A 65 -12.14 0.61 6.30
C ALA A 65 -11.74 -0.86 6.54
N GLY A 66 -10.45 -1.15 6.51
CA GLY A 66 -9.88 -2.49 6.64
C GLY A 66 -8.60 -2.51 7.45
#